data_AF-A0A0P8AWY7-F1
#
_entry.id   AF-A0A0P8AWY7-F1
#
_cell.length_a   1.000
_cell.length_b   1.000
_cell.length_c   1.000
_cell.angle_alpha   90.00
_cell.angle_beta   90.00
_cell.angle_gamma   90.00
#
_symmetry.space_group_name_H-M   'P 1'
#
loop_
_entity.id
_entity.type
_entity.pdbx_description
1 polymer ?
#
loop_
_entity_poly.entity_id
_entity_poly.type
_entity_poly.pdbx_seq_one_letter_code
_entity_poly.pdbx_strand_id
1 'polypeptide(L)'
;MIAHGGRTIYFSGDTDVMADMKVFNDLHAPEIGILCAGGHFTMDMKRAAYAAKTFFDFKTVIPCHYRTFPILEQSAQALIDGLPGVDVIEPQVMEPIEL
;
A
#
# COMPACT_ATOMS: atom_id res chain seq x y z
N MET A 1 -7.46 8.45 -5.55
CA MET A 1 -6.28 8.87 -6.35
C MET A 1 -5.93 10.29 -5.99
N ILE A 2 -4.65 10.60 -5.91
CA ILE A 2 -4.12 11.95 -5.72
C ILE A 2 -3.07 12.16 -6.80
N ALA A 3 -3.23 13.18 -7.64
CA ALA A 3 -2.33 13.44 -8.77
C ALA A 3 -1.71 14.83 -8.66
N HIS A 4 -0.39 14.91 -8.84
CA HIS A 4 0.36 16.16 -8.84
C HIS A 4 1.67 16.00 -9.62
N GLY A 5 2.04 17.01 -10.42
CA GLY A 5 3.33 17.01 -11.14
C GLY A 5 3.56 15.82 -12.08
N GLY A 6 2.49 15.24 -12.64
CA GLY A 6 2.57 14.04 -13.49
C GLY A 6 2.77 12.72 -12.75
N ARG A 7 2.74 12.74 -11.41
CA ARG A 7 2.81 11.57 -10.54
C ARG A 7 1.43 11.30 -9.93
N THR A 8 1.11 10.03 -9.70
CA THR A 8 -0.17 9.61 -9.13
C THR A 8 0.04 8.68 -7.94
N ILE A 9 -0.67 8.95 -6.86
CA ILE A 9 -0.73 8.13 -5.64
C ILE A 9 -2.09 7.44 -5.58
N TYR A 10 -2.08 6.14 -5.31
CA TYR A 10 -3.24 5.40 -4.85
C TYR A 10 -3.22 5.29 -3.33
N PHE A 11 -4.26 5.82 -2.67
CA PHE A 11 -4.51 5.57 -1.26
C PHE A 11 -5.71 4.64 -1.16
N SER A 12 -5.51 3.45 -0.59
CA SER A 12 -6.56 2.43 -0.56
C SER A 12 -7.74 2.78 0.34
N GLY A 13 -7.50 3.61 1.37
CA GLY A 13 -8.37 3.63 2.54
C GLY A 13 -8.40 2.27 3.23
N ASP A 14 -9.41 2.05 4.08
CA ASP A 14 -9.66 0.76 4.72
C ASP A 14 -10.46 -0.13 3.77
N THR A 15 -9.86 -1.24 3.35
CA THR A 15 -10.47 -2.14 2.38
C THR A 15 -9.86 -3.55 2.45
N ASP A 16 -10.41 -4.47 1.66
CA ASP A 16 -9.77 -5.74 1.30
C ASP A 16 -9.46 -5.75 -0.20
N VAL A 17 -8.88 -6.84 -0.69
CA VAL A 17 -8.59 -7.06 -2.10
C VAL A 17 -9.88 -7.00 -2.92
N MET A 18 -9.92 -6.09 -3.90
CA MET A 18 -11.05 -5.96 -4.83
C MET A 18 -10.56 -5.96 -6.28
N ALA A 19 -11.29 -6.63 -7.18
CA ALA A 19 -10.91 -6.73 -8.59
C ALA A 19 -10.81 -5.37 -9.29
N ASP A 20 -11.62 -4.39 -8.85
CA ASP A 20 -11.65 -3.03 -9.39
C ASP A 20 -10.32 -2.27 -9.21
N MET A 21 -9.42 -2.75 -8.35
CA MET A 21 -8.06 -2.22 -8.26
C MET A 21 -7.34 -2.22 -9.62
N LYS A 22 -7.60 -3.21 -10.49
CA LYS A 22 -7.05 -3.22 -11.85
C LYS A 22 -7.56 -2.04 -12.69
N VAL A 23 -8.85 -1.73 -12.56
CA VAL A 23 -9.47 -0.59 -13.26
C VAL A 23 -8.81 0.71 -12.79
N PHE A 24 -8.50 0.82 -11.50
CA PHE A 24 -7.80 1.97 -10.95
C PHE A 24 -6.38 2.11 -11.52
N ASN A 25 -5.66 1.01 -11.72
CA ASN A 25 -4.36 1.04 -12.40
C ASN A 25 -4.49 1.47 -13.86
N ASP A 26 -5.43 0.90 -14.59
CA ASP A 26 -5.59 1.16 -16.03
C ASP A 26 -5.99 2.62 -16.33
N LEU A 27 -6.77 3.23 -15.44
CA LEU A 27 -7.22 4.61 -15.61
C LEU A 27 -6.21 5.66 -15.12
N HIS A 28 -5.36 5.30 -14.15
CA HIS A 28 -4.59 6.30 -13.41
C HIS A 28 -3.09 6.04 -13.29
N ALA A 29 -2.63 4.82 -13.61
CA ALA A 29 -1.24 4.37 -13.54
C ALA A 29 -0.48 4.91 -12.31
N PRO A 30 -0.97 4.66 -11.08
CA PRO A 30 -0.32 5.15 -9.88
C PRO A 30 1.04 4.49 -9.69
N GLU A 31 2.08 5.29 -9.47
CA GLU A 31 3.42 4.76 -9.19
C GLU A 31 3.69 4.56 -7.69
N ILE A 32 2.87 5.18 -6.82
CA ILE A 32 2.96 5.06 -5.36
C ILE A 32 1.66 4.49 -4.80
N GLY A 33 1.76 3.44 -4.00
CA GLY A 33 0.64 2.82 -3.29
C GLY A 33 0.73 3.03 -1.77
N ILE A 34 -0.23 3.73 -1.18
CA ILE A 34 -0.43 3.77 0.27
C ILE A 34 -1.54 2.76 0.59
N LEU A 35 -1.18 1.62 1.15
CA LEU A 35 -2.08 0.47 1.31
C LEU A 35 -2.34 0.17 2.78
N CYS A 36 -3.61 0.00 3.14
CA CYS A 36 -3.96 -0.55 4.45
C CYS A 36 -3.39 -1.96 4.59
N ALA A 37 -2.78 -2.25 5.75
CA ALA A 37 -2.08 -3.50 5.97
C ALA A 37 -2.18 -3.98 7.44
N GLY A 38 -3.26 -3.60 8.13
CA GLY A 38 -3.46 -3.85 9.56
C GLY A 38 -4.04 -5.21 9.92
N GLY A 39 -4.59 -5.94 8.95
CA GLY A 39 -5.15 -7.28 9.12
C GLY A 39 -6.56 -7.29 9.71
N HIS A 40 -6.73 -6.97 10.99
CA HIS A 40 -7.98 -7.26 11.70
C HIS A 40 -9.23 -6.63 11.07
N PHE A 41 -9.12 -5.40 10.55
CA PHE A 41 -10.22 -4.67 9.91
C PHE A 41 -10.03 -4.46 8.40
N THR A 42 -8.85 -4.79 7.87
CA THR A 42 -8.42 -4.46 6.51
C THR A 42 -7.57 -5.58 5.91
N MET A 43 -6.91 -5.37 4.78
CA MET A 43 -5.86 -6.28 4.34
C MET A 43 -4.80 -6.46 5.43
N ASP A 44 -4.27 -7.67 5.59
CA ASP A 44 -2.99 -7.89 6.27
C ASP A 44 -1.83 -7.64 5.29
N MET A 45 -0.59 -7.72 5.77
CA MET A 45 0.60 -7.49 4.94
C MET A 45 0.67 -8.38 3.70
N LYS A 46 0.20 -9.64 3.79
CA LYS A 46 0.21 -10.58 2.65
C LYS A 46 -0.86 -10.24 1.64
N ARG A 47 -2.06 -9.85 2.09
CA ARG A 47 -3.15 -9.38 1.23
C ARG A 47 -2.80 -8.05 0.56
N ALA A 48 -2.14 -7.14 1.26
CA ALA A 48 -1.61 -5.90 0.68
C ALA A 48 -0.55 -6.19 -0.40
N ALA A 49 0.39 -7.11 -0.14
CA ALA A 49 1.37 -7.55 -1.14
C ALA A 49 0.69 -8.21 -2.35
N TYR A 50 -0.35 -9.02 -2.12
CA TYR A 50 -1.15 -9.60 -3.19
C TYR A 50 -1.84 -8.52 -4.03
N ALA A 51 -2.47 -7.54 -3.41
CA ALA A 51 -3.14 -6.45 -4.13
C ALA A 51 -2.14 -5.66 -4.99
N ALA A 52 -1.02 -5.24 -4.39
CA ALA A 52 0.05 -4.53 -5.09
C ALA A 52 0.56 -5.31 -6.31
N LYS A 53 0.99 -6.57 -6.14
CA LYS A 53 1.58 -7.36 -7.24
C LYS A 53 0.60 -7.77 -8.34
N THR A 54 -0.70 -7.86 -8.02
CA THR A 54 -1.70 -8.41 -8.93
C THR A 54 -2.35 -7.32 -9.78
N PHE A 55 -2.53 -6.13 -9.21
CA PHE A 55 -3.37 -5.10 -9.81
C PHE A 55 -2.64 -3.82 -10.18
N PHE A 56 -1.42 -3.60 -9.69
CA PHE A 56 -0.70 -2.35 -9.86
C PHE A 56 0.77 -2.57 -10.25
N ASP A 57 1.36 -1.52 -10.83
CA ASP A 57 2.78 -1.45 -11.18
C ASP A 57 3.52 -0.44 -10.29
N PHE A 58 3.32 -0.53 -8.97
CA PHE A 58 3.91 0.41 -8.00
C PHE A 58 5.45 0.33 -7.99
N LYS A 59 6.09 1.49 -7.94
CA LYS A 59 7.52 1.62 -7.63
C LYS A 59 7.77 1.71 -6.12
N THR A 60 6.84 2.34 -5.41
CA THR A 60 6.90 2.55 -3.96
C THR A 60 5.59 2.11 -3.30
N VAL A 61 5.69 1.39 -2.20
CA VAL A 61 4.54 1.02 -1.35
C VAL A 61 4.77 1.46 0.08
N ILE A 62 3.76 2.11 0.67
CA ILE A 62 3.78 2.60 2.05
C ILE A 62 2.64 1.90 2.80
N PRO A 63 2.91 0.96 3.72
CA PRO A 63 1.86 0.38 4.54
C PRO A 63 1.27 1.44 5.48
N CYS A 64 -0.06 1.43 5.62
CA CYS A 64 -0.79 2.24 6.58
C CYS A 64 -1.78 1.37 7.37
N HIS A 65 -2.49 1.99 8.32
CA HIS A 65 -3.50 1.32 9.15
C HIS A 65 -2.94 0.07 9.90
N TYR A 66 -1.70 0.14 10.38
CA TYR A 66 -1.02 -0.92 11.13
C TYR A 66 -0.24 -0.32 12.32
N ARG A 67 0.20 -1.13 13.28
CA ARG A 67 0.88 -0.74 14.55
C ARG A 67 0.11 0.14 15.53
N THR A 68 -1.00 0.78 15.13
CA THR A 68 -1.75 1.69 16.02
C THR A 68 -2.33 1.01 17.26
N PHE A 69 -2.81 -0.23 17.10
CA PHE A 69 -3.40 -1.01 18.20
C PHE A 69 -2.78 -2.41 18.26
N PRO A 70 -2.74 -3.07 19.43
CA PRO A 70 -2.13 -4.39 19.59
C PRO A 70 -2.75 -5.49 18.72
N ILE A 71 -4.01 -5.33 18.31
CA ILE A 71 -4.73 -6.30 17.46
C ILE A 71 -4.38 -6.19 15.98
N LEU A 72 -3.70 -5.10 15.58
CA LEU A 72 -3.27 -4.90 14.20
C LEU A 72 -1.89 -5.53 13.97
N GLU A 73 -1.56 -5.75 12.70
CA GLU A 73 -0.21 -6.13 12.29
C GLU A 73 0.86 -5.19 12.89
N GLN A 74 1.93 -5.78 13.42
CA GLN A 74 3.00 -5.05 14.12
C GLN A 74 4.30 -4.98 13.30
N SER A 75 4.37 -5.68 12.18
CA SER A 75 5.56 -5.74 11.32
C SER A 75 5.15 -5.67 9.85
N ALA A 76 5.89 -4.89 9.06
CA ALA A 76 5.72 -4.84 7.61
C ALA A 76 6.52 -5.92 6.85
N GLN A 77 7.23 -6.82 7.54
CA GLN A 77 8.18 -7.73 6.90
C GLN A 77 7.54 -8.59 5.80
N ALA A 78 6.33 -9.11 6.04
CA ALA A 78 5.65 -9.94 5.05
C ALA A 78 5.26 -9.16 3.77
N LEU A 79 5.08 -7.84 3.88
CA LEU A 79 4.85 -6.96 2.73
C LEU A 79 6.15 -6.73 1.96
N ILE A 80 7.25 -6.46 2.69
CA ILE A 80 8.60 -6.30 2.12
C ILE A 80 9.00 -7.57 1.34
N ASP A 81 8.87 -8.73 1.97
CA ASP A 81 9.21 -10.02 1.35
C ASP A 81 8.30 -10.35 0.15
N GLY A 82 7.06 -9.85 0.18
CA GLY A 82 6.06 -10.08 -0.85
C GLY A 82 6.20 -9.20 -2.10
N LEU A 83 7.03 -8.16 -2.04
CA LEU A 83 7.20 -7.16 -3.11
C LEU A 83 8.68 -6.94 -3.47
N PRO A 84 9.41 -7.99 -3.94
CA PRO A 84 10.80 -7.83 -4.34
C PRO A 84 10.92 -6.83 -5.50
N GLY A 85 11.81 -5.84 -5.33
CA GLY A 85 12.06 -4.79 -6.33
C GLY A 85 11.12 -3.57 -6.24
N VAL A 86 10.17 -3.58 -5.31
CA VAL A 86 9.39 -2.39 -4.94
C VAL A 86 10.00 -1.79 -3.68
N ASP A 87 10.10 -0.46 -3.64
CA ASP A 87 10.56 0.25 -2.44
C ASP A 87 9.45 0.29 -1.40
N VAL A 88 9.57 -0.50 -0.34
CA VAL A 88 8.59 -0.54 0.76
C VAL A 88 9.08 0.34 1.90
N ILE A 89 8.42 1.49 2.10
CA ILE A 89 8.82 2.49 3.11
C ILE A 89 7.85 2.45 4.28
N GLU A 90 8.32 2.02 5.44
CA GLU A 90 7.54 2.07 6.67
C GLU A 90 7.43 3.52 7.18
N PRO A 91 6.21 4.10 7.26
CA PRO A 91 6.05 5.48 7.71
C PRO A 91 6.35 5.60 9.21
N GLN A 92 7.01 6.70 9.59
CA GLN A 92 7.17 7.10 10.99
C GLN A 92 6.24 8.25 11.33
N VAL A 93 5.70 8.23 12.56
CA VAL A 93 4.73 9.24 12.99
C VAL A 93 5.42 10.60 13.06
N MET A 94 4.81 11.60 12.41
CA MET A 94 5.32 12.98 12.30
C MET A 94 6.59 13.14 11.45
N GLU A 95 7.00 12.13 10.69
CA GLU A 95 8.12 12.25 9.76
C GLU A 95 7.62 12.23 8.30
N PRO A 96 8.05 13.18 7.46
CA PRO A 96 7.73 13.16 6.04
C PRO A 96 8.50 12.04 5.32
N ILE A 97 7.92 11.54 4.23
CA ILE A 97 8.59 10.65 3.27
C ILE A 97 8.92 11.49 2.03
N GLU A 98 10.18 11.47 1.61
CA GLU A 98 10.68 12.18 0.42
C GLU A 98 10.83 11.20 -0.75
N LEU A 99 10.21 11.51 -1.91
CA LEU A 99 10.09 10.64 -3.10
C LEU A 99 10.26 11.38 -4.42
#